data_AF-A0A3M1SKH7-F1
#
_entry.id   AF-A0A3M1SKH7-F1
#
_cell.length_a   1.000
_cell.length_b   1.000
_cell.length_c   1.000
_cell.angle_alpha   90.00
_cell.angle_beta   90.00
_cell.angle_gamma   90.00
#
_symmetry.space_group_name_H-M   'P 1'
#
loop_
_entity.id
_entity.type
_entity.pdbx_description
1 polymer ?
#
loop_
_entity_poly.entity_id
_entity_poly.type
_entity_poly.pdbx_seq_one_letter_code
_entity_poly.pdbx_strand_id
1 'polypeptide(L)'
;MAFLENPLHVGAISPSSPHLANAMTKDLNPNEQNTVLEIGVGTGAITKFIKRKLPNPRCYLGIELNQKFVEILRKKFPDLLITAGDARYATKIAQEANLGKVGYIISSLPFTSLPKNLSEEILNE
;
A
#
# COMPACT_ATOMS: atom_id res chain seq x y z
N MET A 1 -14.90 -24.14 9.77
CA MET A 1 -16.00 -23.35 9.18
C MET A 1 -16.63 -22.54 10.29
N ALA A 2 -16.45 -21.22 10.27
CA ALA A 2 -17.25 -20.32 11.07
C ALA A 2 -17.52 -19.10 10.20
N PHE A 3 -18.77 -19.03 9.73
CA PHE A 3 -19.43 -17.88 9.16
C PHE A 3 -19.25 -16.68 10.10
N LEU A 4 -18.92 -15.50 9.56
CA LEU A 4 -19.06 -14.24 10.30
C LEU A 4 -20.09 -13.36 9.59
N GLU A 5 -21.12 -13.07 10.36
CA GLU A 5 -22.31 -12.30 10.04
C GLU A 5 -22.01 -10.79 10.11
N ASN A 6 -21.94 -10.12 8.96
CA ASN A 6 -22.36 -8.73 8.70
C ASN A 6 -21.83 -8.26 7.32
N PRO A 7 -22.66 -8.21 6.25
CA PRO A 7 -22.15 -7.93 4.90
C PRO A 7 -21.87 -6.45 4.57
N LEU A 8 -22.09 -5.51 5.50
CA LEU A 8 -22.05 -4.06 5.20
C LEU A 8 -20.90 -3.28 5.86
N HIS A 9 -19.93 -3.96 6.49
CA HIS A 9 -18.76 -3.32 7.11
C HIS A 9 -17.41 -3.95 6.72
N VAL A 10 -17.40 -4.90 5.77
CA VAL A 10 -16.18 -5.62 5.37
C VAL A 10 -15.63 -5.01 4.07
N GLY A 11 -15.07 -3.82 4.17
CA GLY A 11 -14.16 -3.28 3.15
C GLY A 11 -12.81 -3.99 3.25
N ALA A 12 -12.75 -5.23 2.76
CA ALA A 12 -11.55 -6.06 2.57
C ALA A 12 -10.41 -5.91 3.61
N ILE A 13 -10.60 -6.48 4.81
CA ILE A 13 -9.47 -6.89 5.68
C ILE A 13 -9.34 -8.41 5.66
N SER A 14 -9.38 -9.02 4.47
CA SER A 14 -8.80 -10.36 4.33
C SER A 14 -7.34 -10.16 3.94
N PRO A 15 -6.36 -10.65 4.71
CA PRO A 15 -4.96 -10.54 4.33
C PRO A 15 -4.79 -11.11 2.92
N SER A 16 -4.24 -10.32 2.00
CA SER A 16 -3.92 -10.81 0.65
C SER A 16 -3.16 -12.11 0.78
N SER A 17 -3.67 -13.18 0.16
CA SER A 17 -3.01 -14.47 0.21
C SER A 17 -1.58 -14.32 -0.32
N PRO A 18 -0.62 -15.11 0.17
CA PRO A 18 0.75 -15.08 -0.37
C PRO A 18 0.79 -15.23 -1.89
N HIS A 19 -0.16 -15.98 -2.46
CA HIS A 19 -0.32 -16.15 -3.90
C HIS A 19 -0.74 -14.84 -4.58
N LEU A 20 -1.74 -14.14 -4.05
CA LEU A 20 -2.17 -12.84 -4.57
C LEU A 20 -1.05 -11.79 -4.45
N ALA A 21 -0.40 -11.70 -3.29
CA ALA A 21 0.70 -10.76 -3.08
C ALA A 21 1.87 -11.04 -4.04
N ASN A 22 2.17 -12.31 -4.32
CA ASN A 22 3.16 -12.69 -5.31
C ASN A 22 2.73 -12.28 -6.73
N ALA A 23 1.47 -12.54 -7.10
CA ALA A 23 0.94 -12.18 -8.42
C ALA A 23 0.93 -10.66 -8.65
N MET A 24 0.54 -9.87 -7.65
CA MET A 24 0.54 -8.40 -7.71
C MET A 24 1.94 -7.82 -7.86
N THR A 25 2.95 -8.48 -7.28
CA THR A 25 4.34 -7.99 -7.30
C THR A 25 5.19 -8.64 -8.37
N LYS A 26 4.66 -9.58 -9.18
CA LYS A 26 5.44 -10.42 -10.09
C LYS A 26 6.25 -9.60 -11.10
N ASP A 27 5.66 -8.54 -11.66
CA ASP A 27 6.26 -7.69 -12.70
C ASP A 27 6.96 -6.45 -12.14
N LEU A 28 6.99 -6.31 -10.81
CA LEU A 28 7.69 -5.22 -10.15
C LEU A 28 9.20 -5.38 -10.35
N ASN A 29 9.81 -4.40 -11.05
CA ASN A 29 11.24 -4.32 -11.33
C ASN A 29 11.75 -2.87 -11.11
N PRO A 30 11.79 -2.40 -9.86
CA PRO A 30 12.21 -1.04 -9.53
C PRO A 30 13.73 -0.89 -9.61
N ASN A 31 14.18 0.32 -9.84
CA ASN A 31 15.59 0.68 -9.84
C ASN A 31 15.81 1.92 -8.95
N GLU A 32 17.06 2.31 -8.74
CA GLU A 32 17.39 3.39 -7.80
C GLU A 32 16.83 4.77 -8.18
N GLN A 33 16.29 4.92 -9.40
CA GLN A 33 15.73 6.16 -9.91
C GLN A 33 14.20 6.23 -9.71
N ASN A 34 13.56 5.18 -9.21
CA ASN A 34 12.12 5.16 -9.01
C ASN A 34 11.70 4.63 -7.63
N THR A 35 10.51 5.09 -7.22
CA THR A 35 9.86 4.72 -5.98
C THR A 35 8.67 3.81 -6.28
N VAL A 36 8.51 2.78 -5.44
CA VAL A 36 7.30 1.97 -5.35
C VAL A 36 6.38 2.59 -4.29
N LEU A 37 5.21 3.04 -4.71
CA LEU A 37 4.16 3.58 -3.85
C LEU A 37 3.16 2.48 -3.50
N GLU A 38 3.09 2.06 -2.25
CA GLU A 38 2.08 1.14 -1.72
C GLU A 38 0.96 1.92 -1.01
N ILE A 39 -0.26 1.86 -1.53
CA ILE A 39 -1.44 2.52 -0.96
C ILE A 39 -2.29 1.49 -0.22
N GLY A 40 -2.59 1.76 1.05
CA GLY A 40 -3.31 0.84 1.93
C GLY A 40 -2.42 -0.34 2.35
N VAL A 41 -1.32 -0.04 3.04
CA VAL A 41 -0.32 -1.05 3.47
C VAL A 41 -0.93 -2.12 4.40
N GLY A 42 -1.95 -1.73 5.19
CA GLY A 42 -2.68 -2.62 6.09
C GLY A 42 -1.77 -3.35 7.08
N THR A 43 -1.72 -4.68 7.00
CA THR A 43 -0.88 -5.53 7.86
C THR A 43 0.54 -5.80 7.30
N GLY A 44 0.83 -5.25 6.13
CA GLY A 44 2.09 -5.45 5.40
C GLY A 44 2.17 -6.80 4.69
N ALA A 45 1.02 -7.35 4.29
CA ALA A 45 0.93 -8.62 3.57
C ALA A 45 1.64 -8.56 2.20
N ILE A 46 1.52 -7.43 1.51
CA ILE A 46 2.14 -7.16 0.21
C ILE A 46 3.50 -6.50 0.37
N THR A 47 3.67 -5.59 1.34
CA THR A 47 4.94 -4.92 1.67
C THR A 47 6.15 -5.85 1.72
N LYS A 48 6.03 -7.03 2.35
CA LYS A 48 7.13 -8.01 2.42
C LYS A 48 7.54 -8.59 1.06
N PHE A 49 6.62 -8.62 0.09
CA PHE A 49 6.92 -9.04 -1.29
C PHE A 49 7.58 -7.90 -2.06
N ILE A 50 7.07 -6.68 -1.91
CA ILE A 50 7.67 -5.48 -2.50
C ILE A 50 9.12 -5.33 -2.00
N LYS A 51 9.34 -5.40 -0.69
CA LYS A 51 10.66 -5.25 -0.05
C LYS A 51 11.74 -6.12 -0.68
N ARG A 52 11.40 -7.35 -1.06
CA ARG A 52 12.35 -8.32 -1.66
C ARG A 52 12.79 -7.95 -3.08
N LYS A 53 12.10 -7.02 -3.72
CA LYS A 53 12.35 -6.56 -5.09
C LYS A 53 12.93 -5.15 -5.15
N LEU A 54 12.98 -4.44 -4.02
CA LEU A 54 13.55 -3.10 -3.98
C LEU A 54 15.07 -3.17 -4.16
N PRO A 55 15.66 -2.26 -4.96
CA PRO A 55 17.12 -2.13 -5.03
C PRO A 55 17.70 -1.62 -3.70
N ASN A 56 16.99 -0.74 -3.02
CA ASN A 56 17.30 -0.29 -1.66
C ASN A 56 16.02 0.24 -0.96
N PRO A 57 16.03 0.41 0.37
CA PRO A 57 14.83 0.81 1.12
C PRO A 57 14.28 2.22 0.80
N ARG A 58 15.07 3.11 0.19
CA ARG A 58 14.63 4.47 -0.20
C ARG A 58 13.76 4.45 -1.44
N CYS A 59 13.71 3.35 -2.18
CA CYS A 59 12.85 3.18 -3.35
C CYS A 59 11.41 2.79 -2.99
N TYR A 60 10.94 3.07 -1.77
CA TYR A 60 9.63 2.66 -1.30
C TYR A 60 8.97 3.70 -0.42
N LEU A 61 7.65 3.87 -0.62
CA LEU A 61 6.76 4.64 0.23
C LEU A 61 5.46 3.84 0.45
N GLY A 62 5.13 3.58 1.71
CA GLY A 62 3.84 3.01 2.11
C GLY A 62 2.93 4.06 2.74
N ILE A 63 1.67 4.13 2.32
CA ILE A 63 0.65 5.01 2.87
C ILE A 63 -0.47 4.18 3.51
N GLU A 64 -0.76 4.45 4.77
CA GLU A 64 -1.83 3.78 5.51
C GLU A 64 -2.63 4.83 6.30
N LEU A 65 -3.95 4.73 6.27
CA LEU A 65 -4.82 5.69 6.97
C LEU A 65 -4.78 5.47 8.49
N ASN A 66 -4.67 4.23 8.93
CA ASN A 66 -4.68 3.88 10.35
C ASN A 66 -3.29 4.03 10.99
N GLN A 67 -3.13 5.05 11.84
CA GLN A 67 -1.87 5.33 12.54
C GLN A 67 -1.35 4.14 13.37
N LYS A 68 -2.22 3.32 13.98
CA LYS A 68 -1.79 2.14 14.76
C LYS A 68 -1.11 1.11 13.87
N PHE A 69 -1.61 0.91 12.65
CA PHE A 69 -0.95 0.01 11.69
C PHE A 69 0.37 0.57 11.23
N VAL A 70 0.48 1.88 10.99
CA VAL A 70 1.76 2.54 10.66
C VAL A 70 2.80 2.28 11.76
N GLU A 71 2.44 2.45 13.03
CA GLU A 71 3.35 2.22 14.16
C GLU A 71 3.83 0.76 14.24
N ILE A 72 2.93 -0.20 14.04
CA ILE A 72 3.27 -1.63 13.98
C ILE A 72 4.20 -1.92 12.79
N LEU A 73 3.89 -1.36 11.62
CA LEU A 73 4.64 -1.59 10.40
C LEU A 73 6.03 -0.97 10.43
N ARG A 74 6.20 0.22 11.03
CA ARG A 74 7.51 0.84 11.23
C ARG A 74 8.40 -0.02 12.13
N LYS A 75 7.84 -0.75 13.10
CA LYS A 75 8.61 -1.72 13.90
C LYS A 75 8.98 -2.97 13.09
N LYS A 76 8.08 -3.42 12.21
CA LYS A 76 8.26 -4.62 11.38
C LYS A 76 9.20 -4.39 10.18
N PHE A 77 9.22 -3.18 9.64
CA PHE A 77 10.00 -2.75 8.48
C PHE A 77 10.70 -1.42 8.79
N PRO A 78 11.68 -1.40 9.72
CA PRO A 78 12.30 -0.16 10.22
C PRO A 78 13.09 0.61 9.16
N ASP A 79 13.43 -0.05 8.07
CA ASP A 79 14.17 0.48 6.93
C ASP A 79 13.26 1.08 5.84
N LEU A 80 11.95 0.80 5.86
CA LEU A 80 11.01 1.29 4.87
C LEU A 80 10.32 2.58 5.33
N LEU A 81 10.12 3.52 4.40
CA LEU A 81 9.30 4.69 4.67
C LEU A 81 7.82 4.32 4.63
N ILE A 82 7.18 4.31 5.79
CA ILE A 82 5.74 4.08 5.95
C ILE A 82 5.16 5.27 6.70
N THR A 83 4.12 5.90 6.16
CA THR A 83 3.51 7.10 6.72
C THR A 83 2.00 6.95 6.90
N ALA A 84 1.48 7.68 7.90
CA ALA A 84 0.05 7.84 8.06
C ALA A 84 -0.44 8.86 7.03
N GLY A 85 -1.46 8.51 6.25
CA GLY A 85 -1.96 9.39 5.21
C GLY A 85 -3.23 8.88 4.54
N ASP A 86 -3.98 9.81 3.98
CA ASP A 86 -5.14 9.50 3.17
C ASP A 86 -4.69 9.19 1.74
N ALA A 87 -5.23 8.13 1.16
CA ALA A 87 -4.94 7.71 -0.21
C ALA A 87 -5.30 8.79 -1.25
N ARG A 88 -6.28 9.66 -0.95
CA ARG A 88 -6.66 10.80 -1.79
C ARG A 88 -5.59 11.88 -1.92
N TYR A 89 -4.54 11.81 -1.10
CA TYR A 89 -3.42 12.75 -1.15
C TYR A 89 -2.11 12.01 -1.44
N ALA A 90 -2.18 10.81 -2.03
CA ALA A 90 -1.02 9.97 -2.24
C ALA A 90 0.04 10.65 -3.11
N THR A 91 -0.37 11.39 -4.15
CA THR A 91 0.54 12.14 -5.01
C THR A 91 1.25 13.25 -4.23
N LYS A 92 0.50 14.04 -3.45
CA LYS A 92 1.06 15.06 -2.58
C LYS A 92 2.04 14.48 -1.55
N ILE A 93 1.65 13.41 -0.86
CA ILE A 93 2.50 12.73 0.14
C ILE A 93 3.79 12.21 -0.51
N ALA A 94 3.70 11.64 -1.71
CA ALA A 94 4.87 11.15 -2.44
C ALA A 94 5.83 12.28 -2.85
N GLN A 95 5.30 13.43 -3.27
CA GLN A 95 6.09 14.63 -3.57
C GLN A 95 6.80 15.16 -2.32
N GLU A 96 6.08 15.26 -1.19
CA GLU A 96 6.64 15.72 0.08
C GLU A 96 7.70 14.77 0.65
N ALA A 97 7.59 13.46 0.39
CA ALA A 97 8.59 12.48 0.80
C ALA A 97 9.92 12.61 0.04
N ASN A 98 9.92 13.30 -1.11
CA ASN A 98 11.10 13.60 -1.93
C ASN A 98 11.98 12.35 -2.24
N LEU A 99 11.33 11.23 -2.58
CA LEU A 99 12.00 9.95 -2.89
C LEU A 99 12.30 9.76 -4.39
N GLY A 100 12.09 10.79 -5.20
CA GLY A 100 12.24 10.73 -6.65
C GLY A 100 10.93 10.39 -7.36
N LYS A 101 11.03 9.85 -8.59
CA LYS A 101 9.88 9.57 -9.45
C LYS A 101 9.13 8.33 -8.95
N VAL A 102 7.82 8.43 -8.77
CA VAL A 102 6.96 7.25 -8.58
C VAL A 102 6.94 6.46 -9.89
N GLY A 103 7.53 5.26 -9.88
CA GLY A 103 7.60 4.38 -11.05
C GLY A 103 6.58 3.24 -11.01
N TYR A 104 6.10 2.91 -9.81
CA TYR A 104 5.15 1.83 -9.58
C TYR A 104 4.17 2.24 -8.49
N ILE A 105 2.88 1.95 -8.72
CA ILE A 105 1.83 2.11 -7.72
C ILE A 105 1.19 0.74 -7.50
N ILE A 106 1.10 0.34 -6.24
CA ILE A 106 0.41 -0.88 -5.81
C ILE A 106 -0.64 -0.46 -4.79
N SER A 107 -1.92 -0.70 -5.07
CA SER A 107 -3.01 -0.42 -4.15
C SER A 107 -3.66 -1.71 -3.68
N SER A 108 -3.85 -1.82 -2.37
CA SER A 108 -4.59 -2.92 -1.73
C SER A 108 -6.01 -2.51 -1.36
N LEU A 109 -6.43 -1.29 -1.75
CA LEU A 109 -7.76 -0.79 -1.45
C LEU A 109 -8.82 -1.53 -2.27
N PRO A 110 -9.95 -1.92 -1.66
CA PRO A 110 -11.06 -2.51 -2.38
C PRO A 110 -11.82 -1.42 -3.15
N PHE A 111 -11.31 -0.98 -4.30
CA PHE A 111 -11.92 0.08 -5.12
C PHE A 111 -13.39 -0.18 -5.48
N THR A 112 -13.80 -1.45 -5.59
CA THR A 112 -15.18 -1.85 -5.86
C THR A 112 -16.12 -1.68 -4.67
N SER A 113 -15.59 -1.65 -3.45
CA SER A 113 -16.36 -1.53 -2.20
C SER A 113 -16.29 -0.11 -1.61
N LEU A 114 -15.37 0.73 -2.08
CA LEU A 114 -15.31 2.13 -1.72
C LEU A 114 -16.45 2.92 -2.40
N PRO A 115 -16.97 3.98 -1.75
CA PRO A 115 -17.87 4.92 -2.40
C PRO A 115 -17.29 5.39 -3.73
N LYS A 116 -18.12 5.43 -4.78
CA LYS A 116 -17.66 5.69 -6.15
C LYS A 116 -16.88 7.00 -6.27
N ASN A 117 -17.34 8.05 -5.59
CA ASN A 117 -16.65 9.34 -5.53
C ASN A 117 -15.24 9.22 -4.91
N LEU A 118 -15.10 8.44 -3.84
CA LEU A 118 -13.82 8.23 -3.17
C LEU A 118 -12.85 7.41 -4.03
N SER A 119 -13.35 6.39 -4.73
CA SER A 119 -12.55 5.63 -5.69
C SER A 119 -12.10 6.50 -6.86
N GLU A 120 -12.99 7.34 -7.41
CA GLU A 120 -12.65 8.26 -8.49
C GLU A 120 -11.63 9.31 -8.05
N GLU A 121 -11.75 9.86 -6.83
CA GLU A 121 -10.74 10.78 -6.28
C GLU A 121 -9.35 10.13 -6.21
N ILE A 122 -9.26 8.88 -5.72
CA ILE A 122 -7.97 8.17 -5.62
C ILE A 122 -7.41 7.77 -7.00
N LEU A 123 -8.27 7.47 -7.98
CA LEU A 123 -7.84 7.10 -9.34
C LEU A 123 -7.43 8.29 -10.21
N ASN A 124 -7.91 9.49 -9.88
CA ASN A 124 -7.59 10.73 -10.59
C ASN A 124 -6.41 11.51 -9.95
N GLU A 125 -5.88 11.03 -8.82
CA GLU A 125 -4.61 11.47 -8.21
C GLU A 125 -3.39 10.94 -8.97
#